data_AF-A0A1E4SI46-F1
#
_entry.id   AF-A0A1E4SI46-F1
#
_cell.length_a   1.000
_cell.length_b   1.000
_cell.length_c   1.000
_cell.angle_alpha   90.00
_cell.angle_beta   90.00
_cell.angle_gamma   90.00
#
_symmetry.space_group_name_H-M   'P 1'
#
loop_
_entity.id
_entity.type
_entity.pdbx_description
1 polymer ?
#
loop_
_entity_poly.entity_id
_entity_poly.type
_entity_poly.pdbx_seq_one_letter_code
_entity_poly.pdbx_strand_id
1 'polypeptide(L)' 'ADSLNYQEQLRRQTILNSLENRDYLLVIASQQQKSVLQVKYELMMKLTEG' A
#
# COMPACT_ATOMS: atom_id res chain seq x y z
N ALA A 1 -19.73 -2.45 16.03
CA ALA A 1 -18.56 -1.55 16.09
C ALA A 1 -17.26 -2.27 15.74
N ASP A 2 -17.16 -3.59 15.97
CA ASP A 2 -15.93 -4.37 15.70
C ASP A 2 -15.59 -4.59 14.21
N SER A 3 -16.59 -4.56 13.32
CA SER A 3 -16.37 -4.74 11.88
C SER A 3 -15.53 -3.63 11.24
N LEU A 4 -15.67 -2.39 11.72
CA LEU A 4 -14.90 -1.23 11.26
C LEU A 4 -13.41 -1.36 11.61
N ASN A 5 -13.09 -1.98 12.75
CA ASN A 5 -11.70 -2.21 13.18
C ASN A 5 -11.03 -3.32 12.36
N TYR A 6 -11.75 -4.41 12.08
CA TYR A 6 -11.20 -5.50 11.27
C TYR A 6 -10.90 -5.07 9.82
N GLN A 7 -11.80 -4.30 9.20
CA GLN A 7 -11.56 -3.79 7.85
C GLN A 7 -10.33 -2.89 7.79
N GLU A 8 -10.14 -2.03 8.79
CA GLU A 8 -8.96 -1.16 8.88
C GLU A 8 -7.67 -1.98 9.12
N GLN A 9 -7.72 -3.00 9.96
CA GLN A 9 -6.58 -3.92 10.16
C GLN A 9 -6.22 -4.65 8.87
N LEU A 10 -7.22 -5.17 8.14
CA LEU A 10 -7.00 -5.86 6.87
C LEU A 10 -6.43 -4.91 5.80
N ARG A 11 -6.94 -3.66 5.75
CA ARG A 11 -6.44 -2.61 4.85
C ARG A 11 -4.96 -2.34 5.11
N ARG A 12 -4.60 -2.11 6.38
CA ARG A 12 -3.20 -1.87 6.80
C ARG A 12 -2.30 -3.05 6.46
N GLN A 13 -2.73 -4.28 6.76
CA GLN A 13 -1.96 -5.49 6.44
C GLN A 13 -1.72 -5.61 4.92
N THR A 14 -2.73 -5.33 4.11
CA THR A 14 -2.62 -5.37 2.65
C THR A 14 -1.61 -4.35 2.14
N ILE A 15 -1.62 -3.13 2.69
CA ILE A 15 -0.67 -2.08 2.33
C ILE A 15 0.75 -2.47 2.74
N LEU A 16 0.94 -2.99 3.95
CA LEU A 16 2.25 -3.44 4.44
C LEU A 16 2.82 -4.58 3.58
N ASN A 17 2.01 -5.59 3.26
CA ASN A 17 2.41 -6.67 2.35
C ASN A 17 2.80 -6.13 0.96
N SER A 18 2.10 -5.11 0.48
CA SER A 18 2.39 -4.46 -0.81
C SER A 18 3.72 -3.68 -0.79
N LEU A 19 4.09 -3.09 0.35
CA LEU A 19 5.36 -2.38 0.53
C LEU A 19 6.57 -3.32 0.56
N GLU A 20 6.39 -4.54 1.05
CA GLU A 20 7.43 -5.57 1.11
C GLU A 20 7.60 -6.34 -0.21
N ASN A 21 6.54 -6.39 -1.03
CA ASN A 21 6.57 -7.08 -2.32
C ASN A 21 7.25 -6.24 -3.41
N ARG A 22 8.53 -6.53 -3.68
CA ARG A 22 9.34 -5.83 -4.70
C ARG A 22 8.75 -5.96 -6.11
N ASP A 23 8.26 -7.13 -6.49
CA ASP A 23 7.75 -7.36 -7.84
C ASP A 23 6.47 -6.57 -8.08
N TYR A 24 5.58 -6.55 -7.07
CA TYR A 24 4.39 -5.70 -7.08
C TYR A 24 4.76 -4.23 -7.27
N LEU A 25 5.73 -3.72 -6.51
CA LEU A 25 6.18 -2.34 -6.62
C LEU A 25 6.75 -2.01 -8.00
N LEU A 26 7.51 -2.92 -8.61
CA LEU A 26 8.06 -2.74 -9.95
C LEU A 26 6.96 -2.73 -11.02
N VAL A 27 5.99 -3.64 -10.93
CA VAL A 27 4.84 -3.71 -11.84
C VAL A 27 4.04 -2.41 -11.77
N ILE A 28 3.69 -1.97 -10.56
CA ILE A 28 2.90 -0.75 -10.37
C ILE A 28 3.67 0.51 -10.80
N ALA A 29 4.96 0.59 -10.47
CA ALA A 29 5.81 1.70 -10.91
C ALA A 29 5.86 1.80 -12.44
N SER A 30 5.99 0.67 -13.13
CA SER A 30 5.96 0.61 -14.60
C SER A 30 4.60 1.06 -15.15
N GLN A 31 3.49 0.52 -14.62
CA GLN A 31 2.13 0.86 -15.07
C GLN A 31 1.79 2.35 -14.86
N GLN A 32 2.21 2.93 -13.74
CA GLN A 32 1.92 4.31 -13.38
C GLN A 32 2.93 5.32 -13.94
N GLN A 33 3.98 4.86 -14.64
CA GLN A 33 5.10 5.70 -15.08
C GLN A 33 5.72 6.51 -13.93
N LYS A 34 5.87 5.86 -12.76
CA LYS A 34 6.46 6.46 -11.55
C LYS A 34 7.71 5.70 -11.12
N SER A 35 8.54 6.33 -10.32
CA SER A 35 9.60 5.62 -9.60
C SER A 35 9.01 4.72 -8.51
N VAL A 36 9.72 3.65 -8.18
CA VAL A 36 9.40 2.79 -7.04
C VAL A 36 9.30 3.58 -5.73
N LEU A 37 10.13 4.62 -5.57
CA LEU A 37 10.10 5.50 -4.40
C LEU A 37 8.77 6.27 -4.29
N GLN A 38 8.27 6.81 -5.41
CA GLN A 38 6.97 7.50 -5.44
C GLN A 38 5.83 6.53 -5.11
N VAL A 39 5.85 5.31 -5.66
CA VAL A 39 4.83 4.29 -5.35
C VAL A 39 4.85 3.92 -3.86
N LYS A 40 6.05 3.74 -3.26
CA LYS A 40 6.20 3.49 -1.83
C LYS A 40 5.65 4.63 -0.99
N TYR A 41 5.95 5.88 -1.37
CA TYR A 41 5.45 7.06 -0.67
C TYR A 41 3.91 7.10 -0.68
N GLU A 42 3.27 6.85 -1.82
CA GLU A 42 1.81 6.83 -1.92
C GLU A 42 1.17 5.72 -1.09
N LEU A 43 1.79 4.54 -1.04
CA LEU A 43 1.34 3.44 -0.17
C LEU A 43 1.46 3.82 1.32
N MET A 44 2.53 4.49 1.71
CA MET A 44 2.70 5.01 3.09
C MET A 44 1.65 6.06 3.43
N MET A 45 1.33 6.98 2.53
CA MET A 45 0.26 7.97 2.74
C MET A 45 -1.09 7.30 2.93
N LYS A 46 -1.42 6.30 2.10
CA LYS A 46 -2.63 5.49 2.27
C LYS A 46 -2.67 4.77 3.62
N LEU A 47 -1.53 4.31 4.13
CA LEU A 47 -1.47 3.68 5.45
C LEU A 47 -1.86 4.66 6.56
N THR A 48 -1.48 5.93 6.45
CA THR A 48 -1.74 6.96 7.45
C THR A 48 -3.11 7.63 7.34
N GLU A 49 -3.70 7.71 6.14
CA GLU A 49 -4.89 8.55 5.90
C GLU A 49 -6.24 7.92 6.22
N GLY A 50 -6.29 6.63 6.60
CA GLY A 50 -7.53 5.94 7.02
C GLY A 50 -8.58 5.86 5.93
#